data_AF-A0A554KYF3-F1
#
_entry.id   AF-A0A554KYF3-F1
#
_cell.length_a   1.000
_cell.length_b   1.000
_cell.length_c   1.000
_cell.angle_alpha   90.00
_cell.angle_beta   90.00
_cell.angle_gamma   90.00
#
_symmetry.space_group_name_H-M   'P 1'
#
loop_
_entity.id
_entity.type
_entity.pdbx_description
1 polymer ?
#
loop_
_entity_poly.entity_id
_entity_poly.type
_entity_poly.pdbx_seq_one_letter_code
_entity_poly.pdbx_strand_id
1 'polypeptide(L)'
;MKPRSLHMSWQLIDYAMSPFMRLMSMALFERPQESHAWHAQKFNDDEIASIDLKKCVVIEGDDASSIKSGAGPLFHIPLIGGWRNYVVLEVEPDIDTWHVGWIVRDTNTMDILRAELHKLPLYERRVRMLVGPEGRKTTFCAFNPQGQVRLTNIGKGRIGDGSSYAKIRLF
;
A
#
# COMPACT_ATOMS: atom_id res chain seq x y z
N MET A 1 -10.67 -12.80 -6.26
CA MET A 1 -10.70 -12.50 -4.81
C MET A 1 -11.60 -11.30 -4.60
N LYS A 2 -12.47 -11.31 -3.57
CA LYS A 2 -13.35 -10.17 -3.27
C LYS A 2 -13.02 -9.64 -1.87
N PRO A 3 -12.79 -8.32 -1.71
CA PRO A 3 -12.55 -7.74 -0.41
C PRO A 3 -13.83 -7.77 0.44
N ARG A 4 -13.68 -8.06 1.73
CA ARG A 4 -14.76 -7.97 2.71
C ARG A 4 -15.15 -6.51 2.89
N SER A 5 -16.43 -6.23 3.08
CA SER A 5 -16.91 -4.88 3.37
C SER A 5 -16.35 -4.36 4.69
N LEU A 6 -15.97 -3.09 4.72
CA LEU A 6 -15.63 -2.39 5.95
C LEU A 6 -16.88 -2.13 6.77
N HIS A 7 -16.85 -2.51 8.05
CA HIS A 7 -17.94 -2.21 8.98
C HIS A 7 -18.11 -0.68 9.10
N MET A 8 -19.36 -0.21 9.20
CA MET A 8 -19.69 1.22 9.17
C MET A 8 -18.98 2.02 10.28
N SER A 9 -18.76 1.41 11.44
CA SER A 9 -18.01 2.03 12.55
C SER A 9 -16.56 2.38 12.17
N TRP A 10 -15.89 1.56 11.36
CA TRP A 10 -14.52 1.83 10.92
C TRP A 10 -14.47 3.01 9.94
N GLN A 11 -15.47 3.12 9.06
CA GLN A 11 -15.58 4.25 8.13
C GLN A 11 -15.74 5.60 8.87
N LEU A 12 -16.50 5.61 9.97
CA LEU A 12 -16.63 6.79 10.84
C LEU A 12 -15.29 7.15 11.52
N ILE A 13 -14.54 6.15 11.96
CA ILE A 13 -13.20 6.34 12.53
C ILE A 13 -12.24 6.92 11.49
N ASP A 14 -12.27 6.45 10.23
CA ASP A 14 -11.44 7.00 9.16
C ASP A 14 -11.72 8.49 8.91
N TYR A 15 -13.00 8.87 8.89
CA TYR A 15 -13.39 10.26 8.72
C TYR A 15 -12.84 11.14 9.85
N ALA A 16 -12.92 10.67 11.09
CA ALA A 16 -12.39 11.38 12.26
C ALA A 16 -10.84 11.44 12.27
N MET A 17 -10.17 10.41 11.75
CA MET A 17 -8.70 10.33 11.72
C MET A 17 -8.07 11.11 10.56
N SER A 18 -8.81 11.43 9.50
CA SER A 18 -8.27 12.10 8.31
C SER A 18 -7.55 13.43 8.58
N PRO A 19 -8.09 14.37 9.40
CA PRO A 19 -7.38 15.60 9.74
C PRO A 19 -6.08 15.35 10.52
N PHE A 20 -6.11 14.37 11.42
CA PHE A 20 -4.93 13.97 12.19
C PHE A 20 -3.84 13.39 11.28
N MET A 21 -4.19 12.50 10.34
CA MET A 21 -3.23 11.91 9.41
C MET A 21 -2.58 12.95 8.48
N ARG A 22 -3.30 14.01 8.10
CA ARG A 22 -2.74 15.14 7.34
C ARG A 22 -1.76 15.96 8.15
N LEU A 23 -2.06 16.22 9.43
CA LEU A 23 -1.16 16.94 10.32
C LEU A 23 0.11 16.11 10.58
N MET A 24 -0.05 14.81 10.85
CA MET A 24 1.07 13.92 11.16
C MET A 24 1.98 13.64 9.95
N SER A 25 1.47 13.72 8.72
CA SER A 25 2.30 13.53 7.54
C SER A 25 3.23 14.72 7.24
N MET A 26 2.97 15.90 7.81
CA MET A 26 3.62 17.19 7.48
C MET A 26 3.58 17.55 5.98
N ALA A 27 2.88 16.77 5.18
CA ALA A 27 2.66 16.95 3.77
C ALA A 27 1.20 17.40 3.58
N LEU A 28 0.89 18.61 4.10
CA LEU A 28 -0.47 19.15 4.18
C LEU A 28 -1.18 19.20 2.82
N PHE A 29 -0.41 19.30 1.74
CA PHE A 29 -0.89 19.36 0.36
C PHE A 29 -0.88 18.01 -0.36
N GLU A 30 -0.40 16.93 0.28
CA GLU A 30 -0.47 15.57 -0.24
C GLU A 30 -1.72 14.84 0.28
N ARG A 31 -2.15 13.78 -0.43
CA ARG A 31 -3.15 12.87 0.14
C ARG A 31 -2.54 12.10 1.31
N PRO A 32 -3.21 12.05 2.48
CA PRO A 32 -2.72 11.30 3.63
C PRO A 32 -2.67 9.81 3.31
N GLN A 33 -1.84 9.08 4.05
CA GLN A 33 -1.78 7.63 3.95
C GLN A 33 -3.06 7.00 4.53
N GLU A 34 -3.71 6.11 3.78
CA GLU A 34 -4.99 5.48 4.16
C GLU A 34 -4.83 4.00 4.54
N SER A 35 -3.75 3.65 5.25
CA SER A 35 -3.32 2.25 5.47
C SER A 35 -3.62 1.68 6.85
N HIS A 36 -4.74 2.09 7.45
CA HIS A 36 -5.12 1.60 8.76
C HIS A 36 -5.23 0.07 8.78
N ALA A 37 -4.89 -0.55 9.91
CA ALA A 37 -4.91 -2.02 10.06
C ALA A 37 -6.29 -2.63 9.75
N TRP A 38 -7.38 -1.90 10.02
CA TRP A 38 -8.72 -2.34 9.69
C TRP A 38 -9.04 -2.27 8.20
N HIS A 39 -8.21 -1.66 7.34
CA HIS A 39 -8.35 -1.73 5.88
C HIS A 39 -7.71 -2.98 5.27
N ALA A 40 -6.92 -3.73 6.03
CA ALA A 40 -6.29 -4.94 5.53
C ALA A 40 -7.18 -6.18 5.71
N GLN A 41 -7.21 -7.02 4.69
CA GLN A 41 -7.72 -8.38 4.73
C GLN A 41 -6.57 -9.33 4.43
N LYS A 42 -6.29 -10.29 5.31
CA LYS A 42 -5.27 -11.31 5.04
C LYS A 42 -5.70 -12.23 3.90
N PHE A 43 -4.76 -12.58 3.02
CA PHE A 43 -4.94 -13.67 2.08
C PHE A 43 -4.84 -15.01 2.83
N ASN A 44 -5.60 -16.00 2.35
CA ASN A 44 -5.35 -17.40 2.72
C ASN A 44 -4.33 -18.06 1.76
N ASP A 45 -3.90 -19.28 2.07
CA ASP A 45 -2.85 -19.96 1.31
C ASP A 45 -3.26 -20.27 -0.13
N ASP A 46 -4.52 -20.67 -0.37
CA ASP A 46 -5.06 -20.92 -1.70
C ASP A 46 -5.10 -19.64 -2.54
N GLU A 47 -5.48 -18.52 -1.93
CA GLU A 47 -5.48 -17.20 -2.53
C GLU A 47 -4.04 -16.82 -2.95
N ILE A 48 -3.07 -16.97 -2.04
CA ILE A 48 -1.65 -16.71 -2.34
C ILE A 48 -1.18 -17.59 -3.51
N ALA A 49 -1.51 -18.88 -3.51
CA ALA A 49 -1.12 -19.82 -4.56
C ALA A 49 -1.75 -19.50 -5.92
N SER A 50 -2.95 -18.90 -5.93
CA SER A 50 -3.66 -18.52 -7.15
C SER A 50 -3.15 -17.24 -7.84
N ILE A 51 -2.23 -16.50 -7.21
CA ILE A 51 -1.73 -15.23 -7.74
C ILE A 51 -0.78 -15.47 -8.92
N ASP A 52 -1.13 -14.91 -10.07
CA ASP A 52 -0.26 -14.86 -11.24
C ASP A 52 0.81 -13.78 -11.07
N LEU A 53 2.02 -14.21 -10.74
CA LEU A 53 3.16 -13.30 -10.54
C LEU A 53 3.51 -12.48 -11.78
N LYS A 54 3.15 -12.92 -13.01
CA LYS A 54 3.40 -12.16 -14.25
C LYS A 54 2.52 -10.92 -14.40
N LYS A 55 1.47 -10.80 -13.57
CA LYS A 55 0.58 -9.64 -13.50
C LYS A 55 0.90 -8.73 -12.31
N CYS A 56 1.83 -9.11 -11.44
CA CYS A 56 2.21 -8.35 -10.26
C CYS A 56 3.48 -7.51 -10.51
N VAL A 57 3.72 -6.57 -9.61
CA VAL A 57 4.95 -5.76 -9.56
C VAL A 57 5.75 -6.18 -8.34
N VAL A 58 7.04 -6.43 -8.52
CA VAL A 58 7.94 -6.84 -7.43
C VAL A 58 8.91 -5.71 -7.13
N ILE A 59 8.96 -5.28 -5.88
CA ILE A 59 9.80 -4.19 -5.39
C ILE A 59 10.66 -4.69 -4.24
N GLU A 60 11.96 -4.44 -4.30
CA GLU A 60 12.88 -4.66 -3.20
C GLU A 60 12.82 -3.46 -2.25
N GLY A 61 12.84 -3.75 -0.95
CA GLY A 61 12.86 -2.71 0.07
C GLY A 61 14.18 -1.94 0.07
N ASP A 62 14.15 -0.72 0.59
CA ASP A 62 15.31 0.18 0.59
C ASP A 62 15.70 0.66 2.00
N ASP A 63 16.97 1.07 2.15
CA ASP A 63 17.57 1.49 3.42
C ASP A 63 17.11 2.89 3.87
N ALA A 64 16.53 3.68 2.97
CA ALA A 64 15.96 4.99 3.30
C ALA A 64 14.69 4.90 4.16
N SER A 65 14.22 3.68 4.42
CA SER A 65 13.13 3.34 5.32
C SER A 65 13.60 2.91 6.73
N SER A 66 14.92 3.00 7.01
CA SER A 66 15.50 2.63 8.30
C SER A 66 14.96 3.51 9.44
N ILE A 67 14.04 2.92 10.18
CA ILE A 67 13.51 3.40 11.44
C ILE A 67 14.70 3.59 12.39
N LYS A 68 14.99 4.83 12.81
CA LYS A 68 15.77 5.07 14.04
C LYS A 68 14.91 4.62 15.23
N SER A 69 15.02 3.34 15.55
CA SER A 69 14.65 2.66 16.81
C SER A 69 13.45 3.22 17.58
N GLY A 70 12.28 2.56 17.47
CA GLY A 70 11.15 2.79 18.36
C GLY A 70 9.91 2.01 17.94
N ALA A 71 9.73 0.81 18.48
CA ALA A 71 8.56 -0.03 18.19
C ALA A 71 7.30 0.52 18.87
N GLY A 72 6.34 0.99 18.07
CA GLY A 72 5.02 1.45 18.52
C GLY A 72 4.14 1.85 17.32
N PRO A 73 2.84 2.16 17.53
CA PRO A 73 1.89 2.53 16.46
C PRO A 73 2.27 3.81 15.66
N LEU A 74 3.42 4.41 15.98
CA LEU A 74 3.99 5.60 15.37
C LEU A 74 4.67 5.34 14.01
N PHE A 75 4.71 4.09 13.51
CA PHE A 75 5.25 3.75 12.18
C PHE A 75 4.53 4.44 11.00
N HIS A 76 3.30 4.94 11.23
CA HIS A 76 2.54 5.76 10.28
C HIS A 76 2.93 7.24 10.27
N ILE A 77 3.90 7.66 11.09
CA ILE A 77 4.30 9.06 11.25
C ILE A 77 5.63 9.28 10.51
N PRO A 78 5.62 10.00 9.36
CA PRO A 78 6.83 10.35 8.63
C PRO A 78 7.87 11.08 9.48
N LEU A 79 7.47 11.78 10.56
CA LEU A 79 8.34 12.53 11.47
C LEU A 79 9.35 11.64 12.24
N ILE A 80 9.06 10.36 12.51
CA ILE A 80 9.84 9.50 13.41
C ILE A 80 10.43 8.27 12.69
N GLY A 81 10.83 8.44 11.42
CA GLY A 81 11.49 7.37 10.65
C GLY A 81 10.56 6.33 10.02
N GLY A 82 9.29 6.69 9.76
CA GLY A 82 8.39 5.89 8.93
C GLY A 82 8.83 5.83 7.47
N TRP A 83 8.32 4.86 6.71
CA TRP A 83 8.69 4.67 5.29
C TRP A 83 8.24 5.90 4.47
N ARG A 84 9.16 6.48 3.70
CA ARG A 84 8.88 7.69 2.90
C ARG A 84 8.95 7.46 1.40
N ASN A 85 9.70 6.45 0.98
CA ASN A 85 9.81 6.11 -0.43
C ASN A 85 8.57 5.35 -0.86
N TYR A 86 8.07 5.67 -2.05
CA TYR A 86 6.94 4.99 -2.64
C TYR A 86 7.21 4.66 -4.11
N VAL A 87 6.49 3.66 -4.58
CA VAL A 87 6.31 3.37 -6.00
C VAL A 87 4.91 3.78 -6.43
N VAL A 88 4.76 4.09 -7.72
CA VAL A 88 3.48 4.42 -8.32
C VAL A 88 3.07 3.26 -9.21
N LEU A 89 1.96 2.64 -8.85
CA LEU A 89 1.43 1.47 -9.53
C LEU A 89 0.21 1.88 -10.35
N GLU A 90 0.13 1.37 -11.57
CA GLU A 90 -0.96 1.66 -12.51
C GLU A 90 -1.55 0.35 -13.05
N VAL A 91 -2.88 0.23 -13.01
CA VAL A 91 -3.62 -0.85 -13.68
C VAL A 91 -3.82 -0.55 -15.17
N GLU A 92 -4.08 -1.61 -15.94
CA GLU A 92 -4.44 -1.50 -17.35
C GLU A 92 -5.60 -0.51 -17.61
N PRO A 93 -5.71 0.07 -18.82
CA PRO A 93 -6.87 0.88 -19.21
C PRO A 93 -8.18 0.12 -18.98
N ASP A 94 -9.28 0.87 -18.84
CA ASP A 94 -10.65 0.33 -18.74
C ASP A 94 -10.98 -0.44 -17.44
N ILE A 95 -10.16 -0.29 -16.39
CA ILE A 95 -10.46 -0.79 -15.04
C ILE A 95 -11.05 0.34 -14.18
N ASP A 96 -12.37 0.34 -14.03
CA ASP A 96 -13.11 1.38 -13.29
C ASP A 96 -13.00 1.27 -11.76
N THR A 97 -12.82 0.05 -11.25
CA THR A 97 -12.73 -0.20 -9.81
C THR A 97 -11.84 -1.39 -9.54
N TRP A 98 -10.89 -1.21 -8.64
CA TRP A 98 -9.93 -2.24 -8.27
C TRP A 98 -9.45 -2.09 -6.83
N HIS A 99 -8.75 -3.10 -6.35
CA HIS A 99 -8.15 -3.18 -5.03
C HIS A 99 -6.69 -3.60 -5.18
N VAL A 100 -5.82 -2.98 -4.41
CA VAL A 100 -4.40 -3.37 -4.34
C VAL A 100 -4.20 -4.36 -3.20
N GLY A 101 -3.38 -5.37 -3.42
CA GLY A 101 -2.87 -6.26 -2.40
C GLY A 101 -1.35 -6.34 -2.47
N TRP A 102 -0.74 -6.88 -1.41
CA TRP A 102 0.69 -7.06 -1.33
C TRP A 102 1.06 -8.35 -0.60
N ILE A 103 2.19 -8.93 -0.99
CA ILE A 103 2.85 -10.02 -0.30
C ILE A 103 4.27 -9.58 0.03
N VAL A 104 4.58 -9.48 1.32
CA VAL A 104 5.90 -9.18 1.84
C VAL A 104 6.59 -10.48 2.18
N ARG A 105 7.78 -10.68 1.62
CA ARG A 105 8.67 -11.80 1.92
C ARG A 105 9.97 -11.31 2.51
N ASP A 106 10.57 -12.15 3.36
CA ASP A 106 11.98 -12.02 3.70
C ASP A 106 12.83 -12.32 2.45
N THR A 107 13.88 -11.54 2.22
CA THR A 107 14.71 -11.70 1.00
C THR A 107 15.67 -12.88 1.10
N ASN A 108 16.03 -13.30 2.32
CA ASN A 108 16.96 -14.40 2.55
C ASN A 108 16.22 -15.73 2.62
N THR A 109 15.15 -15.82 3.42
CA THR A 109 14.43 -17.07 3.64
C THR A 109 13.29 -17.29 2.63
N MET A 110 12.85 -16.23 1.95
CA MET A 110 11.67 -16.22 1.09
C MET A 110 10.35 -16.50 1.81
N ASP A 111 10.35 -16.53 3.15
CA ASP A 111 9.17 -16.73 3.96
C ASP A 111 8.18 -15.56 3.79
N ILE A 112 6.90 -15.89 3.76
CA ILE A 112 5.83 -14.89 3.71
C ILE A 112 5.68 -14.27 5.11
N LEU A 113 6.07 -13.01 5.22
CA LEU A 113 5.94 -12.23 6.45
C LEU A 113 4.54 -11.61 6.57
N ARG A 114 3.94 -11.23 5.44
CA ARG A 114 2.62 -10.59 5.38
C ARG A 114 2.01 -10.77 4.00
N ALA A 115 0.72 -11.05 3.91
CA ALA A 115 0.00 -11.20 2.65
C ALA A 115 -1.42 -10.66 2.81
N GLU A 116 -1.71 -9.52 2.20
CA GLU A 116 -2.96 -8.78 2.46
C GLU A 116 -3.53 -8.08 1.22
N LEU A 117 -4.84 -7.91 1.23
CA LEU A 117 -5.65 -7.13 0.29
C LEU A 117 -6.19 -5.88 0.98
N HIS A 118 -6.04 -4.73 0.34
CA HIS A 118 -6.63 -3.48 0.79
C HIS A 118 -8.13 -3.43 0.48
N LYS A 119 -8.95 -3.22 1.50
CA LYS A 119 -10.42 -3.26 1.40
C LYS A 119 -11.03 -2.00 0.78
N LEU A 120 -10.35 -0.85 0.82
CA LEU A 120 -10.88 0.34 0.15
C LEU A 120 -10.74 0.19 -1.37
N PRO A 121 -11.81 0.45 -2.14
CA PRO A 121 -11.74 0.47 -3.59
C PRO A 121 -10.94 1.67 -4.09
N LEU A 122 -10.23 1.45 -5.19
CA LEU A 122 -9.56 2.47 -6.00
C LEU A 122 -10.39 2.68 -7.27
N TYR A 123 -10.85 3.91 -7.45
CA TYR A 123 -11.56 4.37 -8.66
C TYR A 123 -10.62 5.10 -9.62
N GLU A 124 -9.43 5.47 -9.15
CA GLU A 124 -8.36 6.02 -9.97
C GLU A 124 -7.45 4.87 -10.44
N ARG A 125 -6.91 4.96 -11.66
CA ARG A 125 -6.03 3.91 -12.21
C ARG A 125 -4.70 3.76 -11.47
N ARG A 126 -4.31 4.76 -10.67
CA ARG A 126 -2.99 4.86 -10.05
C ARG A 126 -3.09 4.85 -8.54
N VAL A 127 -2.09 4.25 -7.89
CA VAL A 127 -1.91 4.30 -6.44
C VAL A 127 -0.42 4.43 -6.10
N ARG A 128 -0.11 5.17 -5.05
CA ARG A 128 1.22 5.15 -4.42
C ARG A 128 1.23 4.06 -3.35
N MET A 129 2.26 3.22 -3.37
CA MET A 129 2.50 2.22 -2.34
C MET A 129 3.85 2.47 -1.68
N LEU A 130 3.91 2.45 -0.36
CA LEU A 130 5.18 2.57 0.35
C LEU A 130 6.13 1.40 0.06
N VAL A 131 7.41 1.73 -0.07
CA VAL A 131 8.50 0.76 -0.18
C VAL A 131 8.90 0.31 1.22
N GLY A 132 8.95 -1.02 1.42
CA GLY A 132 9.36 -1.62 2.68
C GLY A 132 10.87 -1.49 2.94
N PRO A 133 11.35 -2.00 4.09
CA PRO A 133 12.75 -1.94 4.44
C PRO A 133 13.61 -2.92 3.70
N GLU A 134 14.89 -2.58 3.63
CA GLU A 134 15.95 -3.46 3.18
C GLU A 134 15.82 -4.85 3.84
N GLY A 135 16.14 -5.89 3.06
CA GLY A 135 15.92 -7.28 3.46
C GLY A 135 14.50 -7.77 3.26
N ARG A 136 13.55 -6.93 2.83
CA ARG A 136 12.20 -7.35 2.45
C ARG A 136 11.93 -7.18 0.96
N LYS A 137 11.15 -8.10 0.41
CA LYS A 137 10.68 -8.06 -0.98
C LYS A 137 9.16 -8.02 -1.00
N THR A 138 8.60 -7.00 -1.65
CA THR A 138 7.14 -6.81 -1.71
C THR A 138 6.64 -7.07 -3.12
N THR A 139 5.71 -8.00 -3.24
CA THR A 139 4.96 -8.26 -4.48
C THR A 139 3.61 -7.58 -4.39
N PHE A 140 3.39 -6.53 -5.19
CA PHE A 140 2.12 -5.84 -5.31
C PHE A 140 1.27 -6.45 -6.42
N CYS A 141 -0.01 -6.67 -6.13
CA CYS A 141 -0.97 -7.24 -7.07
C CYS A 141 -2.26 -6.42 -7.06
N ALA A 142 -3.03 -6.50 -8.16
CA ALA A 142 -4.27 -5.75 -8.32
C ALA A 142 -5.43 -6.69 -8.67
N PHE A 143 -6.59 -6.39 -8.11
CA PHE A 143 -7.80 -7.21 -8.26
C PHE A 143 -9.01 -6.35 -8.56
N ASN A 144 -9.83 -6.76 -9.51
CA ASN A 144 -11.15 -6.20 -9.79
C ASN A 144 -12.24 -7.27 -9.51
N PRO A 145 -13.54 -6.98 -9.70
CA PRO A 145 -14.60 -7.97 -9.49
C PRO A 145 -14.47 -9.24 -10.34
N GLN A 146 -13.79 -9.17 -11.49
CA GLN A 146 -13.57 -10.27 -12.44
C GLN A 146 -12.34 -11.12 -12.09
N GLY A 147 -11.40 -10.60 -11.28
CA GLY A 147 -10.21 -11.33 -10.87
C GLY A 147 -8.95 -10.46 -10.82
N GLN A 148 -7.81 -11.09 -10.99
CA GLN A 148 -6.52 -10.41 -10.97
C GLN A 148 -6.25 -9.68 -12.30
N VAL A 149 -5.93 -8.40 -12.20
CA VAL A 149 -5.60 -7.51 -13.33
C VAL A 149 -4.11 -7.20 -13.36
N ARG A 150 -3.60 -6.78 -14.52
CA ARG A 150 -2.18 -6.45 -14.67
C ARG A 150 -1.86 -5.13 -13.96
N LEU A 151 -0.79 -5.15 -13.18
CA LEU A 151 -0.22 -3.98 -12.53
C LEU A 151 1.13 -3.63 -13.16
N THR A 152 1.41 -2.34 -13.30
CA THR A 152 2.67 -1.83 -13.83
C THR A 152 3.24 -0.77 -12.88
N ASN A 153 4.58 -0.74 -12.74
CA ASN A 153 5.24 0.35 -12.03
C ASN A 153 5.54 1.48 -13.02
N ILE A 154 4.96 2.65 -12.80
CA ILE A 154 5.09 3.82 -13.67
C ILE A 154 5.97 4.92 -13.05
N GLY A 155 6.45 4.74 -11.82
CA GLY A 155 7.23 5.77 -11.18
C GLY A 155 7.63 5.45 -9.73
N LYS A 156 8.49 6.29 -9.20
CA LYS A 156 8.92 6.28 -7.81
C LYS A 156 9.03 7.69 -7.29
N GLY A 157 8.98 7.85 -5.98
CA GLY A 157 9.20 9.13 -5.34
C GLY A 157 9.30 9.00 -3.83
N ARG A 158 9.30 10.16 -3.17
CA ARG A 158 9.39 10.27 -1.73
C ARG A 158 8.35 11.26 -1.23
N ILE A 159 7.72 10.93 -0.10
CA ILE A 159 6.75 11.81 0.56
C ILE A 159 7.47 13.11 0.98
N GLY A 160 6.86 14.26 0.68
CA GLY A 160 7.38 15.58 1.01
C GLY A 160 8.19 16.24 -0.11
N ASP A 161 8.55 15.52 -1.17
CA ASP A 161 9.36 16.06 -2.28
C ASP A 161 8.51 16.79 -3.34
N GLY A 162 7.19 16.90 -3.15
CA GLY A 162 6.32 17.66 -4.05
C GLY A 162 6.23 17.09 -5.47
N SER A 163 6.43 15.78 -5.64
CA SER A 163 6.44 15.13 -6.95
C SER A 163 5.13 15.30 -7.72
N SER A 164 5.16 15.07 -9.04
CA SER A 164 3.95 15.03 -9.87
C SER A 164 2.91 13.97 -9.43
N TYR A 165 3.31 13.04 -8.55
CA TYR A 165 2.47 11.99 -8.00
C TYR A 165 1.89 12.30 -6.61
N ALA A 166 2.23 13.45 -6.01
CA ALA A 166 1.81 13.86 -4.67
C ALA A 166 0.28 13.81 -4.40
N LYS A 167 -0.53 13.98 -5.46
CA LYS A 167 -2.01 13.97 -5.37
C LYS A 167 -2.63 12.57 -5.50
N ILE A 168 -1.85 11.57 -5.94
CA ILE A 168 -2.31 10.18 -6.04
C ILE A 168 -2.48 9.61 -4.64
N ARG A 169 -3.53 8.80 -4.43
CA ARG A 169 -3.79 8.10 -3.17
C ARG A 169 -2.56 7.30 -2.72
N LEU A 170 -2.31 7.29 -1.42
CA LEU A 170 -1.18 6.61 -0.81
C LEU A 170 -1.69 5.57 0.18
N PHE A 171 -1.30 4.31 -0.01
CA PHE A 171 -1.49 3.24 0.96
C PHE A 171 -0.12 2.77 1.47
#